data_AF-A0A165TKF2-F1
#
_entry.id   AF-A0A165TKF2-F1
#
_cell.length_a   1.000
_cell.length_b   1.000
_cell.length_c   1.000
_cell.angle_alpha   90.00
_cell.angle_beta   90.00
_cell.angle_gamma   90.00
#
_symmetry.space_group_name_H-M   'P 1'
#
loop_
_entity.id
_entity.type
_entity.pdbx_description
1 polymer ?
#
loop_
_entity_poly.entity_id
_entity_poly.type
_entity_poly.pdbx_seq_one_letter_code
_entity_poly.pdbx_strand_id
1 'polypeptide(L)'
;MRALIAHIEAENAQFGSTVTTDPAHWADYGITTVEQYQHYMAVEHFVCLHESHYGFRPRGYNLEELSVERLTAMADRIAVEIDDALLSDREREERDFAEWQARNVTRHGNGEMRIKLSPLLRA
;
A
#
# COMPACT_ATOMS: atom_id res chain seq x y z
N MET A 1 -14.53 1.52 -27.95
CA MET A 1 -13.94 0.27 -27.41
C MET A 1 -12.56 -0.09 -27.94
N ARG A 2 -12.23 -0.09 -29.24
CA ARG A 2 -10.86 -0.49 -29.69
C ARG A 2 -9.71 0.33 -29.05
N ALA A 3 -9.89 1.65 -28.90
CA ALA A 3 -8.90 2.51 -28.26
C ALA A 3 -8.73 2.20 -26.76
N LEU A 4 -9.83 1.90 -26.05
CA LEU A 4 -9.81 1.46 -24.67
C LEU A 4 -9.01 0.16 -24.52
N ILE A 5 -9.27 -0.85 -25.36
CA ILE A 5 -8.54 -2.11 -25.28
C ILE A 5 -7.05 -1.93 -25.56
N ALA A 6 -6.69 -1.14 -26.58
CA ALA A 6 -5.29 -0.83 -26.87
C ALA A 6 -4.60 -0.10 -25.70
N HIS A 7 -5.33 0.74 -24.97
CA HIS A 7 -4.82 1.39 -23.76
C HIS A 7 -4.55 0.37 -22.65
N ILE A 8 -5.50 -0.52 -22.36
CA ILE A 8 -5.34 -1.58 -21.34
C ILE A 8 -4.20 -2.52 -21.68
N GLU A 9 -4.06 -2.91 -22.96
CA GLU A 9 -2.94 -3.75 -23.42
C GLU A 9 -1.59 -3.08 -23.21
N ALA A 10 -1.49 -1.77 -23.48
CA ALA A 10 -0.27 -1.01 -23.27
C ALA A 10 0.08 -0.91 -21.77
N GLU A 11 -0.91 -0.64 -20.90
CA GLU A 11 -0.71 -0.62 -19.45
C GLU A 11 -0.25 -1.98 -18.91
N ASN A 12 -0.90 -3.08 -19.33
CA ASN A 12 -0.51 -4.44 -18.97
C ASN A 12 0.93 -4.75 -19.37
N ALA A 13 1.35 -4.34 -20.57
CA ALA A 13 2.73 -4.53 -21.01
C ALA A 13 3.73 -3.68 -20.21
N GLN A 14 3.36 -2.46 -19.84
CA GLN A 14 4.22 -1.54 -19.10
C GLN A 14 4.42 -1.96 -17.64
N PHE A 15 3.35 -2.36 -16.96
CA PHE A 15 3.35 -2.61 -15.52
C PHE A 15 3.29 -4.10 -15.15
N GLY A 16 3.21 -4.98 -16.15
CA GLY A 16 3.05 -6.42 -15.91
C GLY A 16 1.71 -6.79 -15.27
N SER A 17 0.69 -5.93 -15.40
CA SER A 17 -0.66 -6.20 -14.89
C SER A 17 -1.41 -7.20 -15.77
N THR A 18 -2.52 -7.73 -15.23
CA THR A 18 -3.37 -8.74 -15.90
C THR A 18 -4.81 -8.27 -16.00
N VAL A 19 -5.00 -6.97 -16.24
CA VAL A 19 -6.34 -6.39 -16.43
C VAL A 19 -6.96 -6.98 -17.68
N THR A 20 -8.22 -7.41 -17.60
CA THR A 20 -8.92 -8.05 -18.72
C THR A 20 -9.07 -7.11 -19.92
N THR A 21 -8.89 -7.63 -21.13
CA THR A 21 -9.06 -6.90 -22.39
C THR A 21 -10.37 -7.23 -23.10
N ASP A 22 -11.27 -7.98 -22.44
CA ASP A 22 -12.60 -8.29 -22.98
C ASP A 22 -13.47 -7.03 -23.05
N PRO A 23 -13.86 -6.55 -24.25
CA PRO A 23 -14.71 -5.38 -24.38
C PRO A 23 -16.11 -5.55 -23.75
N ALA A 24 -16.65 -6.77 -23.74
CA ALA A 24 -17.98 -7.03 -23.19
C ALA A 24 -17.99 -6.83 -21.66
N HIS A 25 -16.93 -7.29 -20.98
CA HIS A 25 -16.73 -7.04 -19.57
C HIS A 25 -16.78 -5.55 -19.23
N TRP A 26 -16.04 -4.72 -19.95
CA TRP A 26 -16.02 -3.27 -19.69
C TRP A 26 -17.34 -2.58 -20.04
N ALA A 27 -18.02 -3.04 -21.11
CA ALA A 27 -19.33 -2.53 -21.47
C ALA A 27 -20.38 -2.81 -20.37
N ASP A 28 -20.32 -3.97 -19.69
CA ASP A 28 -21.22 -4.30 -18.58
C ASP A 28 -21.02 -3.37 -17.37
N TYR A 29 -19.81 -2.83 -17.20
CA TYR A 29 -19.49 -1.79 -16.21
C TYR A 29 -19.82 -0.37 -16.68
N GLY A 30 -20.38 -0.21 -17.88
CA GLY A 30 -20.65 1.10 -18.49
C GLY A 30 -19.40 1.82 -19.03
N ILE A 31 -18.27 1.11 -19.13
CA ILE A 31 -16.98 1.65 -19.54
C ILE A 31 -16.75 1.36 -21.02
N THR A 32 -16.74 2.41 -21.82
CA THR A 32 -16.61 2.33 -23.29
C THR A 32 -15.51 3.22 -23.85
N THR A 33 -15.00 4.15 -23.04
CA THR A 33 -13.91 5.10 -23.35
C THR A 33 -12.72 4.93 -22.40
N VAL A 34 -11.58 5.50 -22.78
CA VAL A 34 -10.35 5.47 -21.97
C VAL A 34 -10.53 6.29 -20.68
N GLU A 35 -11.20 7.43 -20.78
CA GLU A 35 -11.41 8.35 -19.66
C GLU A 35 -12.29 7.71 -18.57
N GLN A 36 -13.33 6.97 -18.97
CA GLN A 36 -14.18 6.21 -18.05
C GLN A 36 -13.38 5.11 -17.33
N TYR A 37 -12.50 4.43 -18.05
CA TYR A 37 -11.64 3.41 -17.47
C TYR A 37 -10.63 4.01 -16.49
N GLN A 38 -9.98 5.11 -16.86
CA GLN A 38 -9.03 5.81 -15.97
C GLN A 38 -9.70 6.29 -14.69
N HIS A 39 -10.92 6.81 -14.79
CA HIS A 39 -11.73 7.18 -13.63
C HIS A 39 -12.04 5.97 -12.76
N TYR A 40 -12.54 4.88 -13.35
CA TYR A 40 -12.80 3.63 -12.64
C TYR A 40 -11.56 3.11 -11.90
N MET A 41 -10.40 3.09 -12.56
CA MET A 41 -9.15 2.65 -11.95
C MET A 41 -8.71 3.55 -10.79
N ALA A 42 -8.89 4.87 -10.91
CA ALA A 42 -8.58 5.81 -9.84
C ALA A 42 -9.52 5.64 -8.63
N VAL A 43 -10.81 5.38 -8.87
CA VAL A 43 -11.78 5.05 -7.82
C VAL A 43 -11.37 3.77 -7.10
N GLU A 44 -11.13 2.68 -7.84
CA GLU A 44 -10.74 1.40 -7.24
C GLU A 44 -9.44 1.51 -6.44
N HIS A 45 -8.45 2.24 -6.95
CA HIS A 45 -7.19 2.48 -6.25
C HIS A 45 -7.40 3.21 -4.91
N PHE A 46 -8.13 4.33 -4.92
CA PHE A 46 -8.45 5.08 -3.71
C PHE A 46 -9.23 4.23 -2.70
N VAL A 47 -10.24 3.50 -3.17
CA VAL A 47 -11.10 2.68 -2.32
C VAL A 47 -10.30 1.54 -1.67
N CYS A 48 -9.41 0.88 -2.41
CA CYS A 48 -8.54 -0.17 -1.89
C CYS A 48 -7.57 0.37 -0.84
N LEU A 49 -6.92 1.50 -1.10
CA LEU A 49 -6.02 2.14 -0.14
C LEU A 49 -6.76 2.57 1.13
N HIS A 50 -7.93 3.18 0.98
CA HIS A 50 -8.75 3.62 2.10
C HIS A 50 -9.18 2.43 2.98
N GLU A 51 -9.64 1.33 2.36
CA GLU A 51 -9.99 0.12 3.10
C GLU A 51 -8.77 -0.51 3.79
N SER A 52 -7.63 -0.58 3.10
CA SER A 52 -6.40 -1.13 3.66
C SER A 52 -5.88 -0.31 4.85
N HIS A 53 -6.00 1.01 4.81
CA HIS A 53 -5.46 1.89 5.84
C HIS A 53 -6.42 2.09 7.03
N TYR A 54 -7.71 2.37 6.76
CA TYR A 54 -8.68 2.68 7.81
C TYR A 54 -9.55 1.48 8.22
N GLY A 55 -9.50 0.36 7.50
CA GLY A 55 -10.26 -0.86 7.79
C GLY A 55 -11.71 -0.84 7.30
N PHE A 56 -12.11 0.14 6.49
CA PHE A 56 -13.45 0.20 5.90
C PHE A 56 -13.46 0.93 4.56
N ARG A 57 -14.44 0.58 3.70
CA ARG A 57 -14.71 1.28 2.43
C ARG A 57 -15.19 2.71 2.67
N PRO A 58 -14.74 3.72 1.90
CA PRO A 58 -15.11 5.12 2.08
C PRO A 58 -16.64 5.29 1.94
N ARG A 59 -17.24 6.03 2.88
CA ARG A 59 -18.69 6.34 2.91
C ARG A 59 -18.91 7.84 2.80
N GLY A 60 -20.01 8.24 2.17
CA GLY A 60 -20.40 9.66 2.07
C GLY A 60 -19.67 10.47 0.99
N TYR A 61 -18.85 9.82 0.16
CA TYR A 61 -18.27 10.43 -1.04
C TYR A 61 -19.11 10.06 -2.26
N ASN A 62 -19.36 11.02 -3.14
CA ASN A 62 -19.85 10.73 -4.49
C ASN A 62 -18.65 10.54 -5.43
N LEU A 63 -18.06 9.35 -5.41
CA LEU A 63 -16.80 9.05 -6.12
C LEU A 63 -16.94 9.17 -7.64
N GLU A 64 -18.15 8.94 -8.17
CA GLU A 64 -18.47 9.08 -9.60
C GLU A 64 -18.33 10.52 -10.10
N GLU A 65 -18.57 11.51 -9.23
CA GLU A 65 -18.49 12.94 -9.58
C GLU A 65 -17.10 13.56 -9.32
N LEU A 66 -16.21 12.84 -8.63
CA LEU A 66 -14.85 13.32 -8.38
C LEU A 66 -13.99 13.18 -9.62
N SER A 67 -13.14 14.18 -9.89
CA SER A 67 -12.16 14.08 -10.97
C SER A 67 -11.07 13.06 -10.63
N VAL A 68 -10.42 12.53 -11.67
CA VAL A 68 -9.27 11.62 -11.53
C VAL A 68 -8.19 12.27 -10.67
N GLU A 69 -7.88 13.54 -10.90
CA GLU A 69 -6.86 14.27 -10.15
C GLU A 69 -7.21 14.35 -8.65
N ARG A 70 -8.50 14.53 -8.34
CA ARG A 70 -8.95 14.57 -6.95
C ARG A 70 -8.85 13.21 -6.28
N LEU A 71 -9.25 12.14 -6.97
CA LEU A 71 -9.13 10.76 -6.49
C LEU A 71 -7.66 10.39 -6.23
N THR A 72 -6.77 10.71 -7.17
CA THR A 72 -5.32 10.50 -7.03
C THR A 72 -4.76 11.29 -5.85
N ALA A 73 -5.09 12.57 -5.70
CA ALA A 73 -4.60 13.36 -4.57
C ALA A 73 -5.10 12.83 -3.22
N MET A 74 -6.28 12.20 -3.18
CA MET A 74 -6.80 11.56 -1.97
C MET A 74 -6.06 10.25 -1.67
N ALA A 75 -5.75 9.45 -2.69
CA ALA A 75 -4.92 8.25 -2.57
C ALA A 75 -3.48 8.57 -2.12
N ASP A 76 -2.84 9.57 -2.73
CA ASP A 76 -1.48 10.03 -2.39
C ASP A 76 -1.38 10.46 -0.93
N ARG A 77 -2.41 11.14 -0.42
CA ARG A 77 -2.45 11.51 0.99
C ARG A 77 -2.45 10.29 1.90
N ILE A 78 -3.24 9.26 1.58
CA ILE A 78 -3.27 8.01 2.37
C ILE A 78 -1.91 7.32 2.30
N ALA A 79 -1.26 7.32 1.14
CA ALA A 79 0.08 6.76 0.98
C ALA A 79 1.10 7.45 1.91
N VAL A 80 1.06 8.78 2.01
CA VAL A 80 1.91 9.54 2.95
C VAL A 80 1.60 9.16 4.41
N GLU A 81 0.32 9.04 4.77
CA GLU A 81 -0.08 8.62 6.14
C GLU A 81 0.43 7.21 6.47
N ILE A 82 0.44 6.29 5.50
CA ILE A 82 1.02 4.94 5.64
C ILE A 82 2.54 5.02 5.82
N ASP A 83 3.24 5.77 4.97
CA ASP A 83 4.70 5.90 5.02
C ASP A 83 5.17 6.49 6.36
N ASP A 84 4.50 7.53 6.85
CA ASP A 84 4.78 8.15 8.14
C ASP A 84 4.60 7.16 9.31
N ALA A 85 3.55 6.33 9.25
CA ALA A 85 3.30 5.30 10.25
C ALA A 85 4.39 4.22 10.23
N LEU A 86 4.79 3.75 9.05
CA LEU A 86 5.86 2.75 8.89
C LEU A 86 7.22 3.26 9.36
N LEU A 87 7.56 4.52 9.06
CA LEU A 87 8.77 5.16 9.58
C LEU A 87 8.75 5.25 11.10
N SER A 88 7.62 5.66 11.67
CA SER A 88 7.45 5.74 13.11
C SER A 88 7.55 4.37 13.80
N ASP A 89 6.97 3.32 13.21
CA ASP A 89 7.10 1.95 13.72
C ASP A 89 8.55 1.47 13.71
N ARG A 90 9.25 1.71 12.60
CA ARG A 90 10.66 1.35 12.48
C ARG A 90 11.52 2.06 13.52
N GLU A 91 11.32 3.35 13.76
CA GLU A 91 12.04 4.09 14.80
C GLU A 91 11.76 3.55 16.21
N ARG A 92 10.51 3.13 16.47
CA ARG A 92 10.14 2.46 17.74
C ARG A 92 10.88 1.14 17.88
N GLU A 93 10.85 0.29 16.86
CA GLU A 93 11.51 -1.02 16.86
C GLU A 93 13.03 -0.89 17.04
N GLU A 94 13.67 0.04 16.33
CA GLU A 94 15.10 0.30 16.44
C GLU A 94 15.48 0.77 17.86
N ARG A 95 14.68 1.64 18.47
CA ARG A 95 14.89 2.09 19.86
C ARG A 95 14.67 0.94 20.85
N ASP A 96 13.58 0.20 20.73
CA ASP A 96 13.25 -0.90 21.63
C ASP A 96 14.31 -2.01 21.55
N PHE A 97 14.83 -2.28 20.34
CA PHE A 97 15.93 -3.19 20.12
C PHE A 97 17.25 -2.68 20.74
N ALA A 98 17.57 -1.39 20.58
CA ALA A 98 18.74 -0.79 21.21
C ALA A 98 18.69 -0.84 22.75
N GLU A 99 17.52 -0.55 23.34
CA GLU A 99 17.30 -0.69 24.79
C GLU A 99 17.41 -2.15 25.24
N TRP A 100 16.82 -3.07 24.50
CA TRP A 100 16.95 -4.50 24.76
C TRP A 100 18.41 -4.94 24.70
N GLN A 101 19.18 -4.50 23.70
CA GLN A 101 20.60 -4.80 23.59
C GLN A 101 21.39 -4.26 24.78
N ALA A 102 21.17 -3.00 25.18
CA ALA A 102 21.85 -2.40 26.32
C ALA A 102 21.58 -3.15 27.64
N ARG A 103 20.36 -3.65 27.83
CA ARG A 103 19.99 -4.44 29.02
C ARG A 103 20.56 -5.86 28.96
N ASN A 104 20.45 -6.51 27.80
CA ASN A 104 20.61 -7.96 27.66
C ASN A 104 21.93 -8.39 27.02
N VAL A 105 22.77 -7.49 26.49
CA VAL A 105 24.05 -7.87 25.87
C VAL A 105 25.22 -7.42 26.75
N THR A 106 26.17 -8.31 26.99
CA THR A 106 27.46 -8.01 27.62
C THR A 106 28.59 -8.18 26.62
N ARG A 107 29.47 -7.18 26.55
CA ARG A 107 30.69 -7.22 25.77
C ARG A 107 31.87 -7.63 26.65
N HIS A 108 32.57 -8.69 26.25
CA HIS A 108 33.77 -9.15 26.93
C HIS A 108 35.03 -8.51 26.32
N GLY A 109 36.14 -8.51 27.06
CA GLY A 109 37.40 -7.86 26.65
C GLY A 109 38.05 -8.42 25.38
N ASN A 110 37.62 -9.61 24.93
CA ASN A 110 38.01 -10.21 23.64
C ASN A 110 37.15 -9.75 22.46
N GLY A 111 36.16 -8.87 22.68
CA GLY A 111 35.22 -8.39 21.65
C GLY A 111 33.98 -9.25 21.46
N GLU A 112 33.86 -10.40 22.14
CA GLU A 112 32.66 -11.25 22.07
C GLU A 112 31.46 -10.58 22.75
N MET A 113 30.31 -10.64 22.09
CA MET A 113 29.02 -10.25 22.64
C MET A 113 28.25 -11.49 23.09
N ARG A 114 27.76 -11.48 24.33
CA ARG A 114 26.89 -12.54 24.87
C ARG A 114 25.56 -11.98 25.32
N ILE A 115 24.48 -12.68 24.99
CA ILE A 115 23.14 -12.39 25.51
C ILE A 115 23.05 -12.95 26.94
N LYS A 116 22.64 -12.11 27.87
CA LYS A 116 22.31 -12.46 29.25
C LYS A 116 21.03 -13.29 29.24
N LEU A 117 21.16 -14.60 29.08
CA LEU A 117 20.04 -15.52 29.27
C LEU A 117 19.58 -15.48 30.72
N SER A 118 18.26 -15.36 30.92
CA SER A 118 17.65 -15.44 32.25
C SER A 118 17.99 -16.80 32.91
N PRO A 119 18.09 -16.86 34.25
CA PRO A 119 18.35 -18.13 34.94
C PRO A 119 17.31 -19.23 34.61
N LEU A 120 16.08 -18.83 34.25
CA LEU A 120 14.97 -19.73 33.89
C LEU A 120 15.12 -20.37 32.50
N LEU A 121 15.98 -19.83 31.63
CA LEU A 121 16.27 -20.35 30.29
C LEU A 121 17.58 -21.15 30.22
N ARG A 122 18.24 -21.41 31.36
CA ARG A 122 19.51 -22.16 31.46
C ARG A 122 19.32 -23.63 31.87
N ALA A 123 18.11 -24.17 31.74
CA ALA A 123 17.82 -25.58 32.00
C ALA A 123 18.33 -26.48 30.86
#